data_AF-A0A924Z3T4-F1
#
_entry.id   AF-A0A924Z3T4-F1
#
_cell.length_a   1.000
_cell.length_b   1.000
_cell.length_c   1.000
_cell.angle_alpha   90.00
_cell.angle_beta   90.00
_cell.angle_gamma   90.00
#
_symmetry.space_group_name_H-M   'P 1'
#
loop_
_entity.id
_entity.type
_entity.pdbx_description
1 polymer ?
#
loop_
_entity_poly.entity_id
_entity_poly.type
_entity_poly.pdbx_seq_one_letter_code
_entity_poly.pdbx_strand_id
1 'polypeptide(L)'
;PGGGWARSCAPAAALVQFQPSPRGPLLRITATSALPDEAQRAQVLRSLQRLNERFAGLLVDGLVDGSIRPLHPTIAAQLLAANLNAAAELRRWVPGIQPASVTRCYTRPALLGLLCSA
;
A
#
# COMPACT_ATOMS: atom_id res chain seq x y z
N PRO A 1 -8.36 -16.02 12.04
CA PRO A 1 -8.17 -15.31 10.74
C PRO A 1 -9.40 -14.42 10.45
N GLY A 2 -9.20 -13.11 10.26
CA GLY A 2 -10.30 -12.19 9.92
C GLY A 2 -10.71 -12.28 8.44
N GLY A 3 -11.81 -11.60 8.07
CA GLY A 3 -12.24 -11.46 6.67
C GLY A 3 -11.21 -10.78 5.78
N GLY A 4 -11.44 -10.79 4.46
CA GLY A 4 -10.54 -10.28 3.43
C GLY A 4 -10.16 -8.81 3.64
N TRP A 5 -11.05 -8.04 4.26
CA TRP A 5 -10.77 -6.71 4.76
C TRP A 5 -9.59 -6.65 5.73
N ALA A 6 -9.63 -7.45 6.80
CA ALA A 6 -8.57 -7.50 7.80
C ALA A 6 -7.26 -8.04 7.20
N ARG A 7 -7.36 -9.03 6.31
CA ARG A 7 -6.20 -9.60 5.59
C ARG A 7 -5.55 -8.60 4.63
N SER A 8 -6.32 -7.67 4.06
CA SER A 8 -5.80 -6.57 3.22
C SER A 8 -5.18 -5.45 4.06
N CYS A 9 -5.79 -5.13 5.21
CA CYS A 9 -5.32 -4.08 6.11
C CYS A 9 -3.93 -4.36 6.68
N ALA A 10 -3.67 -5.60 7.10
CA ALA A 10 -2.43 -5.96 7.78
C ALA A 10 -1.15 -5.67 6.94
N PRO A 11 -1.00 -6.18 5.70
CA PRO A 11 0.15 -5.88 4.88
C PRO A 11 0.20 -4.40 4.47
N ALA A 12 -0.94 -3.78 4.16
CA ALA A 12 -0.99 -2.34 3.85
C ALA A 12 -0.45 -1.49 5.00
N ALA A 13 -0.93 -1.70 6.22
CA ALA A 13 -0.48 -0.98 7.40
C ALA A 13 1.01 -1.21 7.69
N ALA A 14 1.47 -2.47 7.62
CA ALA A 14 2.87 -2.81 7.85
C ALA A 14 3.82 -2.12 6.87
N LEU A 15 3.50 -2.15 5.56
CA LEU A 15 4.34 -1.53 4.54
C LEU A 15 4.30 0.01 4.61
N VAL A 16 3.15 0.63 4.92
CA VAL A 16 3.11 2.09 5.12
C VAL A 16 3.93 2.49 6.36
N GLN A 17 3.81 1.77 7.49
CA GLN A 17 4.61 2.06 8.69
C GLN A 17 6.11 1.92 8.45
N PHE A 18 6.51 1.00 7.58
CA PHE A 18 7.90 0.77 7.24
C PHE A 18 8.53 1.96 6.48
N GLN A 19 7.77 2.65 5.63
CA GLN A 19 8.29 3.72 4.76
C GLN A 19 8.97 4.89 5.52
N PRO A 20 8.40 5.45 6.60
CA PRO A 20 9.05 6.48 7.40
C PRO A 20 9.92 5.90 8.53
N SER A 21 10.21 4.59 8.56
CA SER A 21 11.10 4.00 9.57
C SER A 21 12.58 4.30 9.24
N PRO A 22 13.52 4.14 10.19
CA PRO A 22 14.95 4.27 9.91
C PRO A 22 15.49 3.30 8.84
N ARG A 23 14.73 2.23 8.52
CA ARG A 23 15.09 1.23 7.51
C ARG A 23 14.42 1.48 6.14
N GLY A 24 13.58 2.51 6.04
CA GLY A 24 12.91 2.92 4.81
C GLY A 24 13.45 4.24 4.26
N PRO A 25 12.90 4.73 3.13
CA PRO A 25 11.84 4.12 2.32
C PRO A 25 12.38 3.08 1.32
N LEU A 26 11.62 2.01 1.05
CA LEU A 26 11.99 0.96 0.08
C LEU A 26 10.96 0.71 -1.03
N LEU A 27 9.76 1.26 -0.94
CA LEU A 27 8.67 1.01 -1.92
C LEU A 27 8.34 2.27 -2.74
N ARG A 28 9.37 3.02 -3.12
CA ARG A 28 9.22 4.28 -3.85
C ARG A 28 9.35 4.05 -5.35
N ILE A 29 8.23 3.81 -6.04
CA ILE A 29 8.23 3.61 -7.49
C ILE A 29 8.86 4.79 -8.24
N THR A 30 8.70 6.02 -7.74
CA THR A 30 9.27 7.22 -8.36
C THR A 30 10.78 7.31 -8.25
N ALA A 31 11.44 6.55 -7.37
CA ALA A 31 12.91 6.48 -7.31
C ALA A 31 13.51 5.56 -8.37
N THR A 32 12.68 4.76 -9.06
CA THR A 32 13.16 3.82 -10.09
C THR A 32 13.92 4.54 -11.21
N SER A 33 13.58 5.79 -11.52
CA SER A 33 14.27 6.57 -12.55
C SER A 33 15.72 6.93 -12.20
N ALA A 34 16.12 6.82 -10.93
CA ALA A 34 17.50 7.07 -10.50
C ALA A 34 18.43 5.86 -10.74
N LEU A 35 17.87 4.70 -11.09
CA LEU A 35 18.68 3.52 -11.42
C LEU A 35 19.32 3.72 -12.80
N PRO A 36 20.65 3.50 -12.91
CA PRO A 36 21.40 3.82 -14.13
C PRO A 36 21.10 2.85 -15.27
N ASP A 37 20.80 1.59 -14.95
CA ASP A 37 20.64 0.51 -15.92
C ASP A 37 19.16 0.23 -16.25
N GLU A 38 18.84 0.10 -17.54
CA GLU A 38 17.47 -0.19 -18.00
C GLU A 38 17.00 -1.57 -17.52
N ALA A 39 17.89 -2.58 -17.53
CA ALA A 39 17.50 -3.92 -17.09
C ALA A 39 17.16 -3.95 -15.59
N GLN A 40 17.92 -3.21 -14.76
CA GLN A 40 17.64 -2.97 -13.35
C GLN A 40 16.31 -2.23 -13.16
N ARG A 41 16.06 -1.14 -13.91
CA ARG A 41 14.77 -0.41 -13.87
C ARG A 41 13.60 -1.34 -14.17
N ALA A 42 13.69 -2.11 -15.25
CA ALA A 42 12.67 -3.07 -15.63
C ALA A 42 12.48 -4.17 -14.57
N GLN A 43 13.55 -4.66 -13.95
CA GLN A 43 13.47 -5.64 -12.87
C GLN A 43 12.75 -5.09 -11.63
N VAL A 44 13.03 -3.86 -11.24
CA VAL A 44 12.37 -3.19 -10.13
C VAL A 44 10.89 -2.97 -10.44
N LEU A 45 10.55 -2.48 -11.64
CA LEU A 45 9.16 -2.30 -12.07
C LEU A 45 8.38 -3.62 -12.06
N ARG A 46 8.95 -4.70 -12.59
CA ARG A 46 8.34 -6.05 -12.53
C ARG A 46 8.09 -6.49 -11.09
N SER A 47 9.00 -6.17 -10.17
CA SER A 47 8.85 -6.52 -8.75
C SER A 47 7.72 -5.74 -8.09
N LEU A 48 7.58 -4.45 -8.40
CA LEU A 48 6.49 -3.61 -7.94
C LEU A 48 5.14 -4.04 -8.53
N GLN A 49 5.11 -4.44 -9.81
CA GLN A 49 3.91 -5.00 -10.45
C GLN A 49 3.43 -6.28 -9.75
N ARG A 50 4.34 -7.22 -9.46
CA ARG A 50 3.99 -8.43 -8.69
C ARG A 50 3.45 -8.12 -7.29
N LEU A 51 3.96 -7.09 -6.62
CA LEU A 51 3.39 -6.64 -5.34
C LEU A 51 1.97 -6.09 -5.52
N ASN A 52 1.74 -5.33 -6.59
CA ASN A 52 0.41 -4.79 -6.91
C ASN A 52 -0.60 -5.89 -7.22
N GLU A 53 -0.20 -6.93 -7.96
CA GLU A 53 -1.03 -8.12 -8.24
C GLU A 53 -1.39 -8.88 -6.96
N ARG A 54 -0.45 -9.04 -6.02
CA ARG A 54 -0.73 -9.63 -4.70
C ARG A 54 -1.75 -8.83 -3.92
N PHE A 55 -1.69 -7.50 -3.96
CA PHE A 55 -2.71 -6.66 -3.34
C PHE A 55 -4.07 -6.81 -4.02
N ALA A 56 -4.12 -6.86 -5.35
CA ALA A 56 -5.37 -7.11 -6.06
C ALA A 56 -6.02 -8.44 -5.63
N GLY A 57 -5.23 -9.51 -5.46
CA GLY A 57 -5.73 -10.79 -4.94
C GLY A 57 -6.35 -10.68 -3.55
N LEU A 58 -5.69 -9.99 -2.61
CA LEU A 58 -6.25 -9.76 -1.26
C LEU A 58 -7.56 -8.97 -1.29
N LEU A 59 -7.67 -8.00 -2.19
CA LEU A 59 -8.90 -7.22 -2.37
C LEU A 59 -10.01 -8.09 -2.96
N VAL A 60 -9.70 -8.92 -3.97
CA VAL A 60 -10.66 -9.88 -4.54
C VAL A 60 -11.21 -10.82 -3.47
N ASP A 61 -10.37 -11.35 -2.59
CA ASP A 61 -10.86 -12.19 -1.49
C ASP A 61 -11.86 -11.46 -0.61
N GLY A 62 -11.64 -10.16 -0.36
CA GLY A 62 -12.57 -9.32 0.40
C GLY A 62 -13.87 -9.00 -0.34
N LEU A 63 -13.84 -8.94 -1.68
CA LEU A 63 -15.05 -8.84 -2.49
C LEU A 63 -15.86 -10.15 -2.39
N VAL A 64 -15.18 -11.30 -2.50
CA VAL A 64 -15.80 -12.63 -2.46
C VAL A 64 -16.46 -12.90 -1.10
N ASP A 65 -15.81 -12.51 0.00
CA ASP A 65 -16.39 -12.68 1.34
C ASP A 65 -17.26 -11.50 1.82
N GLY A 66 -17.50 -10.52 0.95
CA GLY A 66 -18.36 -9.36 1.20
C GLY A 66 -17.81 -8.34 2.19
N SER A 67 -16.58 -8.51 2.71
CA SER A 67 -15.97 -7.57 3.65
C SER A 67 -15.43 -6.29 2.99
N ILE A 68 -15.25 -6.29 1.67
CA ILE A 68 -14.87 -5.14 0.85
C ILE A 68 -16.02 -4.76 -0.09
N ARG A 69 -16.25 -3.45 -0.24
CA ARG A 69 -17.27 -2.90 -1.13
C ARG A 69 -17.01 -3.30 -2.59
N PRO A 70 -18.05 -3.51 -3.41
CA PRO A 70 -17.87 -3.72 -4.85
C PRO A 70 -17.06 -2.59 -5.49
N LEU A 71 -15.94 -2.94 -6.13
CA LEU A 71 -15.01 -2.01 -6.77
C LEU A 71 -14.18 -2.74 -7.82
N HIS A 72 -13.40 -2.00 -8.61
CA HIS A 72 -12.44 -2.60 -9.54
C HIS A 72 -11.12 -2.97 -8.83
N PRO A 73 -10.77 -4.26 -8.66
CA PRO A 73 -9.64 -4.67 -7.81
C PRO A 73 -8.29 -4.11 -8.26
N THR A 74 -8.04 -4.07 -9.57
CA THR A 74 -6.78 -3.53 -10.12
C THR A 74 -6.59 -2.05 -9.83
N ILE A 75 -7.64 -1.23 -9.96
CA ILE A 75 -7.59 0.20 -9.67
C ILE A 75 -7.39 0.42 -8.17
N ALA A 76 -8.09 -0.33 -7.32
CA ALA A 76 -7.92 -0.23 -5.88
C ALA A 76 -6.50 -0.65 -5.43
N ALA A 77 -5.92 -1.68 -6.04
CA ALA A 77 -4.53 -2.05 -5.81
C ALA A 77 -3.55 -0.93 -6.23
N GLN A 78 -3.77 -0.31 -7.39
CA GLN A 78 -2.96 0.84 -7.84
C GLN A 78 -3.06 2.04 -6.87
N LEU A 79 -4.26 2.33 -6.34
CA LEU A 79 -4.45 3.37 -5.32
C LEU A 79 -3.69 3.04 -4.03
N LEU A 80 -3.70 1.77 -3.61
CA LEU A 80 -2.94 1.32 -2.45
C LEU A 80 -1.42 1.42 -2.70
N ALA A 81 -0.94 1.07 -3.89
CA ALA A 81 0.46 1.25 -4.28
C ALA A 81 0.87 2.73 -4.30
N ALA A 82 0.00 3.63 -4.79
CA ALA A 82 0.21 5.07 -4.74
C ALA A 82 0.26 5.59 -3.30
N ASN A 83 -0.65 5.13 -2.43
CA ASN A 83 -0.66 5.43 -1.00
C ASN A 83 0.66 5.01 -0.32
N LEU A 84 1.14 3.79 -0.61
CA LEU A 84 2.42 3.27 -0.13
C LEU A 84 3.60 4.10 -0.61
N ASN A 85 3.63 4.47 -1.89
CA ASN A 85 4.68 5.31 -2.46
C ASN A 85 4.73 6.69 -1.79
N ALA A 86 3.57 7.35 -1.63
CA ALA A 86 3.47 8.67 -1.00
C ALA A 86 3.83 8.65 0.49
N ALA A 87 3.68 7.50 1.17
CA ALA A 87 4.08 7.33 2.57
C ALA A 87 5.57 7.60 2.82
N ALA A 88 6.42 7.44 1.81
CA ALA A 88 7.85 7.74 1.88
C ALA A 88 8.14 9.22 2.22
N GLU A 89 7.25 10.13 1.84
CA GLU A 89 7.41 11.56 2.09
C GLU A 89 6.69 12.03 3.35
N LEU A 90 5.96 11.18 4.08
CA LEU A 90 5.06 11.62 5.17
C LEU A 90 5.72 12.55 6.19
N ARG A 91 6.98 12.29 6.56
CA ARG A 91 7.73 13.15 7.49
C ARG A 91 7.90 14.59 6.99
N ARG A 92 7.88 14.80 5.68
CA ARG A 92 8.06 16.11 5.03
C ARG A 92 6.78 16.96 5.05
N TRP A 93 5.60 16.34 4.88
CA TRP A 93 4.33 17.07 4.77
C TRP A 93 3.38 16.87 5.96
N VAL A 94 3.72 15.97 6.90
CA VAL A 94 3.03 15.80 8.18
C VAL A 94 4.06 15.92 9.32
N PRO A 95 4.38 17.14 9.78
CA PRO A 95 5.35 17.36 10.85
C PRO A 95 4.99 16.58 12.12
N GLY A 96 5.98 15.93 12.73
CA GLY A 96 5.80 15.18 13.97
C GLY A 96 5.19 13.78 13.83
N ILE A 97 4.88 13.32 12.61
CA ILE A 97 4.37 11.96 12.39
C ILE A 97 5.36 10.91 12.90
N GLN A 98 4.89 10.05 13.80
CA GLN A 98 5.67 8.92 14.32
C GLN A 98 5.25 7.63 13.63
N PRO A 99 6.15 6.65 13.38
CA PRO A 99 5.79 5.36 12.79
C PRO A 99 4.57 4.69 13.43
N ALA A 100 4.48 4.75 14.77
CA ALA A 100 3.33 4.21 15.52
C ALA A 100 1.98 4.90 15.23
N SER A 101 2.00 6.15 14.76
CA SER A 101 0.81 6.94 14.46
C SER A 101 0.39 6.90 12.98
N VAL A 102 1.30 6.46 12.09
CA VAL A 102 1.10 6.45 10.62
C VAL A 102 -0.14 5.66 10.23
N THR A 103 -0.36 4.48 10.81
CA THR A 103 -1.55 3.69 10.47
C THR A 103 -2.84 4.41 10.83
N ARG A 104 -2.90 5.05 12.01
CA ARG A 104 -4.10 5.76 12.43
C ARG A 104 -4.39 6.98 11.56
N CYS A 105 -3.36 7.78 11.26
CA CYS A 105 -3.51 9.07 10.60
C CYS A 105 -3.53 9.00 9.07
N TYR A 106 -2.98 7.95 8.46
CA TYR A 106 -2.78 7.87 7.01
C TYR A 106 -3.33 6.59 6.38
N THR A 107 -2.93 5.41 6.89
CA THR A 107 -3.35 4.13 6.29
C THR A 107 -4.83 3.85 6.54
N ARG A 108 -5.30 4.00 7.78
CA ARG A 108 -6.68 3.67 8.18
C ARG A 108 -7.72 4.48 7.40
N PRO A 109 -7.61 5.81 7.22
CA PRO A 109 -8.55 6.57 6.41
C PRO A 109 -8.63 6.06 4.96
N ALA A 110 -7.49 5.79 4.32
CA ALA A 110 -7.45 5.26 2.96
C ALA A 110 -8.13 3.88 2.87
N LEU A 111 -7.92 3.05 3.88
CA LEU A 111 -8.46 1.71 4.00
C LEU A 111 -9.99 1.71 4.29
N LEU A 112 -10.50 2.53 5.22
CA LEU A 112 -11.94 2.59 5.51
C LEU A 112 -12.81 2.91 4.28
N GLY A 113 -12.22 3.53 3.25
CA GLY A 113 -12.78 3.71 1.92
C GLY A 113 -13.09 2.41 1.14
N LEU A 114 -12.73 1.24 1.66
CA LEU A 114 -12.95 -0.06 1.04
C LEU A 114 -13.86 -0.96 1.89
N LEU A 115 -13.99 -0.70 3.19
CA LEU A 115 -14.78 -1.51 4.12
C LEU A 115 -16.26 -1.52 3.74
N CYS A 116 -16.87 -2.70 3.63
CA CYS A 116 -18.32 -2.83 3.59
C CYS A 116 -18.85 -2.89 5.03
N SER A 117 -19.68 -1.92 5.43
CA SER A 117 -20.46 -2.05 6.66
C SER A 117 -21.59 -3.03 6.40
N ALA A 118 -21.61 -4.13 7.16
CA ALA A 118 -22.76 -5.04 7.18
C ALA A 118 -24.05 -4.32 7.56
#